data_AF-A0AAV0YCT1-F1
#
_entry.id   AF-A0AAV0YCT1-F1
#
_cell.length_a   1.000
_cell.length_b   1.000
_cell.length_c   1.000
_cell.angle_alpha   90.00
_cell.angle_beta   90.00
_cell.angle_gamma   90.00
#
_symmetry.space_group_name_H-M   'P 1'
#
loop_
_entity.id
_entity.type
_entity.pdbx_description
1 polymer ?
#
loop_
_entity_poly.entity_id
_entity_poly.type
_entity_poly.pdbx_seq_one_letter_code
_entity_poly.pdbx_strand_id
1 'polypeptide(L)'
;MAEKILQELPEREPQKKYIVKFEDVQHFLDKDLPLDLLGPNSKNVFKRFNIPEIFLKVQPEKWHELEEYQKGKSILNSIKVVNDTAERGVKLMQEYNDKFTTNEDQKQFVLQVVQDCRKQYPGFTRDTLKKPYT
;
A
#
# COMPACT_ATOMS: atom_id res chain seq x y z
N MET A 1 38.92 7.39 -19.94
CA MET A 1 38.85 6.14 -19.16
C MET A 1 37.65 6.21 -18.22
N ALA A 2 36.44 6.16 -18.78
CA ALA A 2 35.19 6.34 -18.03
C ALA A 2 34.25 5.17 -18.36
N GLU A 3 34.52 4.03 -17.75
CA GLU A 3 33.63 2.87 -17.77
C GLU A 3 33.64 2.23 -16.38
N LYS A 4 32.46 1.76 -15.94
CA LYS A 4 32.03 1.45 -14.56
C LYS A 4 31.59 2.72 -13.84
N ILE A 5 30.29 2.97 -13.63
CA ILE A 5 29.35 2.13 -12.88
C ILE A 5 27.95 2.34 -13.47
N LEU A 6 27.52 1.45 -14.37
CA LEU A 6 26.10 1.07 -14.45
C LEU A 6 26.01 -0.24 -13.65
N GLN A 7 25.78 -0.12 -12.34
CA GLN A 7 25.20 -1.25 -11.61
C GLN A 7 23.70 -1.18 -11.87
N GLU A 8 23.21 -2.11 -12.68
CA GLU A 8 21.79 -2.38 -12.86
C GLU A 8 21.19 -2.60 -11.47
N LEU A 9 20.34 -1.65 -11.04
CA LEU A 9 19.50 -1.85 -9.87
C LEU A 9 18.58 -3.04 -10.20
N PRO A 10 18.49 -4.06 -9.32
CA PRO A 10 17.63 -5.19 -9.60
C PRO A 10 16.21 -4.69 -9.78
N GLU A 11 15.59 -5.04 -10.92
CA GLU A 11 14.20 -4.75 -11.19
C GLU A 11 13.37 -5.23 -10.00
N ARG A 12 12.82 -4.29 -9.22
CA ARG A 12 11.86 -4.62 -8.18
C ARG A 12 10.65 -5.15 -8.90
N GLU A 13 10.38 -6.46 -8.79
CA GLU A 13 9.12 -7.04 -9.23
C GLU A 13 7.98 -6.12 -8.81
N PRO A 14 7.03 -5.81 -9.73
CA PRO A 14 5.94 -4.92 -9.41
C PRO A 14 5.23 -5.51 -8.20
N GLN A 15 5.24 -4.77 -7.08
CA GLN A 15 4.48 -5.12 -5.90
C GLN A 15 3.04 -5.33 -6.36
N LYS A 16 2.61 -6.59 -6.44
CA LYS A 16 1.24 -6.95 -6.80
C LYS A 16 0.35 -6.29 -5.75
N LYS A 17 -0.15 -5.10 -6.06
CA LYS A 17 -1.23 -4.49 -5.30
C LYS A 17 -2.37 -5.47 -5.41
N TYR A 18 -2.73 -6.10 -4.29
CA TYR A 18 -3.96 -6.87 -4.22
C TYR A 18 -5.11 -5.90 -4.48
N ILE A 19 -5.68 -5.96 -5.68
CA ILE A 19 -6.92 -5.28 -6.00
C ILE A 19 -8.01 -6.23 -5.54
N VAL A 20 -8.49 -6.03 -4.33
CA VAL A 20 -9.66 -6.75 -3.82
C VAL A 20 -10.88 -6.19 -4.54
N LYS A 21 -11.61 -7.04 -5.27
CA LYS A 21 -12.88 -6.65 -5.86
C LYS A 21 -13.92 -6.52 -4.75
N PHE A 22 -14.89 -5.64 -4.92
CA PHE A 22 -15.88 -5.37 -3.89
C PHE A 22 -16.67 -6.63 -3.50
N GLU A 23 -16.91 -7.50 -4.48
CA GLU A 23 -17.60 -8.79 -4.31
C GLU A 23 -16.79 -9.77 -3.45
N ASP A 24 -15.46 -9.68 -3.50
CA ASP A 24 -14.57 -10.55 -2.74
C ASP A 24 -14.38 -10.07 -1.29
N VAL A 25 -14.77 -8.82 -0.96
CA VAL A 25 -14.59 -8.24 0.38
C VAL A 25 -15.35 -9.05 1.43
N GLN A 26 -16.58 -9.49 1.13
CA GLN A 26 -17.38 -10.28 2.08
C GLN A 26 -16.69 -11.60 2.44
N HIS A 27 -16.03 -12.23 1.47
CA HIS A 27 -15.28 -13.47 1.68
C HIS A 27 -14.07 -13.30 2.62
N PHE A 28 -13.55 -12.08 2.81
CA PHE A 28 -12.53 -11.79 3.82
C PHE A 28 -13.12 -11.46 5.20
N LEU A 29 -14.33 -10.92 5.26
CA LEU A 29 -14.99 -10.53 6.51
C LEU A 29 -15.61 -11.72 7.24
N ASP A 30 -16.05 -12.74 6.49
CA ASP A 30 -16.73 -13.91 7.04
C ASP A 30 -15.77 -15.01 7.53
N LYS A 31 -14.45 -14.84 7.36
CA LYS A 31 -13.44 -15.80 7.82
C LYS A 31 -12.88 -15.39 9.18
N ASP A 32 -12.92 -16.31 10.15
CA ASP A 32 -12.31 -16.13 11.48
C ASP A 32 -10.81 -15.77 11.41
N LEU A 33 -10.12 -16.25 10.37
CA LEU A 33 -8.74 -15.88 10.08
C LEU A 33 -8.51 -15.79 8.56
N PRO A 34 -8.24 -14.60 8.00
CA PRO A 34 -8.06 -14.44 6.56
C PRO A 34 -6.65 -14.87 6.14
N LEU A 35 -6.39 -16.18 6.13
CA LEU A 35 -5.11 -16.78 5.72
C LEU A 35 -4.66 -16.34 4.33
N ASP A 36 -5.60 -16.00 3.45
CA ASP A 36 -5.38 -15.49 2.10
C ASP A 36 -4.63 -14.15 2.09
N LEU A 37 -4.62 -13.41 3.22
CA LEU A 37 -3.88 -12.15 3.39
C LEU A 37 -2.45 -12.38 3.92
N LEU A 38 -2.11 -13.61 4.31
CA LEU A 38 -0.77 -13.97 4.74
C LEU A 38 0.05 -14.43 3.53
N GLY A 39 1.10 -13.67 3.22
CA GLY A 39 2.05 -14.00 2.17
C GLY A 39 3.48 -14.16 2.70
N PRO A 40 4.44 -14.47 1.81
CA PRO A 40 5.86 -14.55 2.17
C PRO A 40 6.38 -13.27 2.84
N ASN A 41 5.81 -12.12 2.46
CA ASN A 41 6.16 -10.81 2.98
C ASN A 41 5.53 -10.48 4.34
N SER A 42 4.53 -11.24 4.82
CA SER A 42 3.88 -10.96 6.10
C SER A 42 4.85 -11.09 7.28
N LYS A 43 5.88 -11.94 7.15
CA LYS A 43 6.97 -12.04 8.14
C LYS A 43 7.81 -10.76 8.26
N ASN A 44 7.79 -9.87 7.26
CA ASN A 44 8.55 -8.61 7.32
C ASN A 44 8.02 -7.67 8.41
N VAL A 45 6.78 -7.85 8.88
CA VAL A 45 6.22 -7.09 10.00
C VAL A 45 7.08 -7.28 11.26
N PHE A 46 7.49 -8.52 11.57
CA PHE A 46 8.32 -8.81 12.74
C PHE A 46 9.66 -8.08 12.67
N LYS A 47 10.34 -8.14 11.51
CA LYS A 47 11.60 -7.43 11.28
C LYS A 47 11.42 -5.91 11.37
N ARG A 48 10.36 -5.36 10.75
CA ARG A 48 10.11 -3.91 10.72
C ARG A 48 9.89 -3.31 12.10
N PHE A 49 9.20 -4.03 12.97
CA PHE A 49 8.88 -3.58 14.34
C PHE A 49 9.80 -4.17 15.41
N ASN A 50 10.86 -4.89 14.99
CA ASN A 50 11.80 -5.56 15.88
C ASN A 50 11.10 -6.47 16.92
N ILE A 51 10.10 -7.23 16.47
CA ILE A 51 9.34 -8.17 17.29
C ILE A 51 10.04 -9.54 17.21
N PRO A 52 10.40 -10.17 18.34
CA PRO A 52 11.02 -11.49 18.34
C PRO A 52 10.07 -12.56 17.78
N GLU A 53 10.55 -13.41 16.88
CA GLU A 53 9.76 -14.52 16.29
C GLU A 53 9.75 -15.79 17.17
N ILE A 54 10.34 -15.74 18.36
CA ILE A 54 10.57 -16.92 19.23
C ILE A 54 9.24 -17.56 19.65
N PHE A 55 8.23 -16.73 19.95
CA PHE A 55 6.90 -17.21 20.35
C PHE A 55 6.19 -18.01 19.26
N LEU A 56 6.53 -17.84 17.97
CA LEU A 56 5.94 -18.60 16.87
C LEU A 56 6.27 -20.11 16.92
N LYS A 57 7.28 -20.49 17.71
CA LYS A 57 7.65 -21.90 17.94
C LYS A 57 6.87 -22.55 19.09
N VAL A 58 6.10 -21.78 19.84
CA VAL A 58 5.32 -22.22 20.99
C VAL A 58 3.86 -22.35 20.58
N GLN A 59 3.11 -23.24 21.25
CA GLN A 59 1.67 -23.37 21.05
C GLN A 59 0.94 -22.04 21.29
N PRO A 60 0.00 -21.64 20.39
CA PRO A 60 -0.74 -20.37 20.51
C PRO A 60 -1.44 -20.16 21.85
N GLU A 61 -1.91 -21.22 22.51
CA GLU A 61 -2.58 -21.09 23.82
C GLU A 61 -1.67 -20.45 24.88
N LYS A 62 -0.35 -20.65 24.76
CA LYS A 62 0.66 -20.15 25.71
C LYS A 62 1.24 -18.81 25.31
N TRP A 63 0.88 -18.25 24.15
CA TRP A 63 1.45 -16.98 23.69
C TRP A 63 1.17 -15.84 24.67
N HIS A 64 0.02 -15.88 25.34
CA HIS A 64 -0.35 -14.87 26.33
C HIS A 64 0.62 -14.81 27.52
N GLU A 65 1.36 -15.87 27.81
CA GLU A 65 2.33 -15.94 28.91
C GLU A 65 3.71 -15.44 28.48
N LEU A 66 3.97 -15.31 27.17
CA LEU A 66 5.26 -14.91 26.62
C LEU A 66 5.38 -13.39 26.51
N GLU A 67 6.42 -12.83 27.13
CA GLU A 67 6.67 -11.39 27.14
C GLU A 67 6.89 -10.84 25.72
N GLU A 68 7.54 -11.60 24.85
CA GLU A 68 7.82 -11.21 23.46
C GLU A 68 6.53 -11.03 22.66
N TYR A 69 5.56 -11.91 22.89
CA TYR A 69 4.24 -11.82 22.26
C TYR A 69 3.46 -10.63 22.81
N GLN A 70 3.44 -10.44 24.13
CA GLN A 70 2.75 -9.30 24.75
C GLN A 70 3.31 -7.96 24.24
N LYS A 71 4.64 -7.84 24.14
CA LYS A 71 5.32 -6.67 23.60
C LYS A 71 4.98 -6.44 22.12
N GLY A 72 5.05 -7.50 21.30
CA GLY A 72 4.67 -7.43 19.89
C GLY A 72 3.21 -7.02 19.69
N LYS A 73 2.29 -7.60 20.47
CA LYS A 73 0.87 -7.27 20.48
C LYS A 73 0.62 -5.81 20.87
N SER A 74 1.32 -5.32 21.90
CA SER A 74 1.22 -3.91 22.31
C SER A 74 1.67 -2.96 21.18
N ILE A 75 2.80 -3.24 20.55
CA ILE A 75 3.30 -2.45 19.41
C ILE A 75 2.28 -2.45 18.27
N LEU A 76 1.77 -3.61 17.86
CA LEU A 76 0.80 -3.69 16.77
C LEU A 76 -0.52 -2.99 17.09
N ASN A 77 -1.02 -3.10 18.34
CA ASN A 77 -2.22 -2.39 18.78
C ASN A 77 -2.04 -0.87 18.82
N SER A 78 -0.80 -0.38 19.00
CA SER A 78 -0.49 1.05 18.95
C SER A 78 -0.49 1.63 17.53
N ILE A 79 -0.43 0.76 16.51
CA ILE A 79 -0.49 1.20 15.11
C ILE A 79 -1.91 1.66 14.83
N LYS A 80 -2.07 2.97 14.68
CA LYS A 80 -3.33 3.58 14.26
C LYS A 80 -3.63 3.14 12.82
N VAL A 81 -4.54 2.20 12.65
CA VAL A 81 -5.08 1.82 11.33
C VAL A 81 -6.11 2.88 10.93
N VAL A 82 -5.61 4.04 10.53
CA VAL A 82 -6.45 5.09 9.95
C VAL A 82 -6.65 4.87 8.47
N ASN A 83 -7.86 5.16 8.01
CA ASN A 83 -8.18 5.18 6.59
C ASN A 83 -7.74 6.50 5.91
N ASP A 84 -6.78 7.24 6.50
CA ASP A 84 -6.32 8.56 6.04
C ASP A 84 -5.96 8.57 4.55
N THR A 85 -5.35 7.49 4.05
CA THR A 85 -4.95 7.42 2.63
C THR A 85 -6.17 7.33 1.70
N ALA A 86 -7.18 6.52 2.05
CA ALA A 86 -8.38 6.44 1.23
C ALA A 86 -9.24 7.69 1.39
N GLU A 87 -9.40 8.20 2.62
CA GLU A 87 -10.10 9.47 2.89
C GLU A 87 -9.47 10.63 2.10
N ARG A 88 -8.14 10.72 2.10
CA ARG A 88 -7.42 11.71 1.29
C ARG A 88 -7.66 11.50 -0.22
N GLY A 89 -7.70 10.25 -0.68
CA GLY A 89 -8.00 9.94 -2.08
C GLY A 89 -9.40 10.41 -2.50
N VAL A 90 -10.41 10.10 -1.68
CA VAL A 90 -11.79 10.54 -1.88
C VAL A 90 -11.87 12.06 -1.87
N LYS A 91 -11.26 12.71 -0.87
CA LYS A 91 -11.29 14.17 -0.75
C LYS A 91 -10.65 14.87 -1.94
N LEU A 92 -9.49 14.40 -2.40
CA LEU A 92 -8.83 14.94 -3.59
C LEU A 92 -9.72 14.81 -4.84
N MET A 93 -10.43 13.69 -4.98
CA MET A 93 -11.32 13.47 -6.10
C MET A 93 -12.54 14.39 -6.05
N GLN A 94 -13.14 14.54 -4.86
CA GLN A 94 -14.25 15.48 -4.63
C GLN A 94 -13.82 16.91 -4.96
N GLU A 95 -12.70 17.37 -4.38
CA GLU A 95 -12.17 18.70 -4.64
C GLU A 95 -11.86 18.92 -6.12
N TYR A 96 -11.30 17.92 -6.81
CA TYR A 96 -11.02 18.02 -8.24
C TYR A 96 -12.29 18.17 -9.09
N ASN A 97 -13.31 17.35 -8.80
CA ASN A 97 -14.59 17.37 -9.50
C ASN A 97 -15.29 18.73 -9.36
N ASP A 98 -15.10 19.43 -8.25
CA ASP A 98 -15.73 20.73 -8.00
C ASP A 98 -14.99 21.92 -8.65
N LYS A 99 -13.80 21.72 -9.23
CA LYS A 99 -12.97 22.84 -9.75
C LYS A 99 -13.27 23.23 -11.19
N PHE A 100 -13.71 22.30 -12.04
CA PHE A 100 -13.80 22.54 -13.49
C PHE A 100 -15.22 22.82 -13.97
N THR A 101 -16.19 22.01 -13.57
CA THR A 101 -17.55 22.05 -14.10
C THR A 101 -18.52 21.37 -13.15
N THR A 102 -19.75 21.86 -13.10
CA THR A 102 -20.85 21.23 -12.35
C THR A 102 -21.58 20.16 -13.16
N ASN A 103 -21.29 20.04 -14.46
CA ASN A 103 -21.89 19.03 -15.34
C ASN A 103 -21.14 17.69 -15.21
N GLU A 104 -21.86 16.62 -14.84
CA GLU A 104 -21.28 15.29 -14.60
C GLU A 104 -20.66 14.64 -15.84
N ASP A 105 -21.25 14.78 -17.03
CA ASP A 105 -20.71 14.22 -18.26
C ASP A 105 -19.34 14.83 -18.60
N GLN A 106 -19.19 16.13 -18.35
CA GLN A 106 -17.93 16.84 -18.55
C GLN A 106 -16.88 16.42 -17.52
N LYS A 107 -17.26 16.17 -16.26
CA LYS A 107 -16.33 15.64 -15.23
C LYS A 107 -15.76 14.28 -15.68
N GLN A 108 -16.61 13.40 -16.18
CA GLN A 108 -16.18 12.08 -16.63
C GLN A 108 -15.25 12.16 -17.85
N PHE A 109 -15.53 13.06 -18.79
CA PHE A 109 -14.69 13.29 -19.96
C PHE A 109 -13.29 13.79 -19.57
N VAL A 110 -13.19 14.73 -18.64
CA VAL A 110 -11.91 15.26 -18.15
C VAL A 110 -11.03 14.15 -17.56
N LEU A 111 -11.62 13.23 -16.80
CA LEU A 111 -10.87 12.09 -16.24
C LEU A 111 -10.30 11.18 -17.32
N GLN A 112 -11.08 10.88 -18.36
CA GLN A 112 -10.63 10.09 -19.50
C GLN A 112 -9.48 10.78 -20.23
N VAL A 113 -9.61 12.07 -20.53
CA VAL A 113 -8.55 12.86 -21.18
C VAL A 113 -7.27 12.88 -20.35
N VAL A 114 -7.36 13.10 -19.03
CA VAL A 114 -6.18 13.08 -18.14
C VAL A 114 -5.52 11.70 -18.13
N GLN A 115 -6.30 10.62 -18.09
CA GLN A 115 -5.76 9.26 -18.16
C GLN A 115 -5.05 9.00 -19.49
N ASP A 116 -5.62 9.43 -20.60
CA ASP A 116 -5.03 9.23 -21.92
C ASP A 116 -3.78 10.08 -22.13
N CYS A 117 -3.75 11.33 -21.65
CA CYS A 117 -2.52 12.13 -21.60
C CYS A 117 -1.41 11.43 -20.79
N ARG A 118 -1.73 10.83 -19.64
CA ARG A 118 -0.74 10.08 -18.84
C ARG A 118 -0.19 8.85 -19.56
N LYS A 119 -0.99 8.20 -20.41
CA LYS A 119 -0.54 7.07 -21.23
C LYS A 119 0.33 7.54 -22.40
N GLN A 120 -0.05 8.64 -23.05
CA GLN A 120 0.67 9.20 -24.19
C GLN A 120 2.03 9.80 -23.80
N TYR A 121 2.11 10.39 -22.60
CA TYR A 121 3.32 10.99 -22.08
C TYR A 121 3.83 10.22 -20.84
N PRO A 122 4.42 9.03 -21.02
CA PRO A 122 5.00 8.28 -19.92
C PRO A 122 6.25 8.99 -19.38
N GLY A 123 6.56 8.80 -18.09
CA GLY A 123 7.78 9.33 -17.48
C GLY A 123 7.61 10.61 -16.67
N PHE A 124 6.42 11.25 -16.66
CA PHE A 124 6.10 12.36 -15.76
C PHE A 124 5.61 11.87 -14.39
N THR A 125 6.48 11.15 -13.69
CA THR A 125 6.20 10.70 -12.32
C THR A 125 6.57 11.77 -11.31
N ARG A 126 6.09 11.61 -10.07
CA ARG A 126 6.49 12.46 -8.94
C ARG A 126 8.02 12.52 -8.80
N ASP A 127 8.72 11.44 -9.14
CA ASP A 127 10.18 11.39 -9.02
C ASP A 127 10.88 12.18 -10.13
N THR A 128 10.28 12.27 -11.31
CA THR A 128 10.73 13.17 -12.39
C THR A 128 10.54 14.63 -12.01
N LEU A 129 9.41 14.97 -11.38
CA LEU A 129 9.12 16.34 -10.92
C LEU A 129 10.00 16.80 -9.74
N LYS A 130 10.63 15.87 -9.02
CA LYS A 130 11.55 16.17 -7.92
C LYS A 130 12.98 16.47 -8.38
N LYS A 131 13.30 16.22 -9.66
CA LYS A 131 14.63 16.54 -10.19
C LYS A 131 14.70 18.04 -10.45
N PRO A 132 15.73 18.75 -9.97
CA PRO A 132 15.91 20.15 -10.28
C PRO A 132 16.09 20.31 -11.79
N TYR A 133 15.46 21.35 -12.37
CA TYR A 133 15.75 21.76 -13.74
C TYR A 133 17.25 22.04 -13.84
N THR A 134 17.94 21.25 -14.66
CA THR A 134 19.38 21.35 -14.91
C THR A 134 19.60 22.06 -16.23
#